data_AF-A0A934N6E1-F1
#
_entry.id   AF-A0A934N6E1-F1
#
_cell.length_a   1.000
_cell.length_b   1.000
_cell.length_c   1.000
_cell.angle_alpha   90.00
_cell.angle_beta   90.00
_cell.angle_gamma   90.00
#
_symmetry.space_group_name_H-M   'P 1'
#
loop_
_entity.id
_entity.type
_entity.pdbx_description
1 polymer ?
#
loop_
_entity_poly.entity_id
_entity_poly.type
_entity_poly.pdbx_seq_one_letter_code
_entity_poly.pdbx_strand_id
1 'polypeptide(L)'
;MSFTCRSGHHSRTDDYCEVCGAWNSDIVGVVAATAARASSGERCPNCATSREDEDRYCPSCGYDFETGEALQPAHGSRASRAPSPSAETELVVVLSVDGQRPNEPGCPEPPEDRREHIFALDRRSLAIGRADAGDLQIPIHGDPYVSRRHAEIIELGSGWGLRDLGSTNGTKLNGAPVEGSEIRVLGPDDVIELGCFSRLTVRSRSRLEPGAPARPPGDGWERSGPGEERP
;
A
#
# COMPACT_ATOMS: atom_id res chain seq x y z
N MET A 1 5.15 4.97 -27.00
CA MET A 1 6.62 4.83 -27.02
C MET A 1 6.96 3.38 -26.68
N SER A 2 8.00 2.79 -27.27
CA SER A 2 8.53 1.49 -26.83
C SER A 2 9.74 1.73 -25.94
N PHE A 3 9.80 1.04 -24.81
CA PHE A 3 10.89 1.11 -23.85
C PHE A 3 11.70 -0.18 -23.91
N THR A 4 13.02 -0.06 -23.89
CA THR A 4 13.91 -1.21 -23.88
C THR A 4 14.32 -1.49 -22.44
N CYS A 5 13.96 -2.68 -21.97
CA CYS A 5 14.34 -3.16 -20.66
C CYS A 5 15.85 -3.37 -20.56
N ARG A 6 16.38 -3.39 -19.33
CA ARG A 6 17.79 -3.70 -19.03
C ARG A 6 18.25 -5.05 -19.59
N SER A 7 17.34 -6.01 -19.72
CA SER A 7 17.60 -7.30 -20.38
C SER A 7 17.56 -7.25 -21.91
N GLY A 8 17.33 -6.07 -22.51
CA GLY A 8 17.33 -5.85 -23.97
C GLY A 8 15.97 -6.05 -24.66
N HIS A 9 14.91 -6.35 -23.93
CA HIS A 9 13.57 -6.57 -24.51
C HIS A 9 12.80 -5.28 -24.74
N HIS A 10 12.03 -5.22 -25.82
CA HIS A 10 11.09 -4.13 -26.07
C HIS A 10 9.79 -4.36 -25.30
N SER A 11 9.36 -3.35 -24.53
CA SER A 11 8.09 -3.33 -23.83
C SER A 11 7.33 -2.03 -24.11
N ARG A 12 6.01 -2.09 -23.98
CA ARG A 12 5.07 -0.98 -24.17
C ARG A 12 4.90 -0.12 -22.93
N THR A 13 5.31 -0.63 -21.76
CA THR A 13 5.30 0.04 -20.46
C THR A 13 6.71 0.44 -20.03
N ASP A 14 6.88 1.60 -19.41
CA ASP A 14 8.17 2.06 -18.93
C ASP A 14 8.50 1.62 -17.50
N ASP A 15 7.52 1.24 -16.69
CA ASP A 15 7.75 0.78 -15.31
C ASP A 15 8.25 -0.67 -15.23
N TYR A 16 7.78 -1.55 -16.13
CA TYR A 16 8.17 -2.96 -16.18
C TYR A 16 8.14 -3.54 -17.59
N CYS A 17 8.88 -4.63 -17.79
CA CYS A 17 8.97 -5.37 -19.05
C CYS A 17 7.95 -6.52 -19.13
N GLU A 18 7.02 -6.45 -20.08
CA GLU A 18 6.01 -7.50 -20.31
C GLU A 18 6.57 -8.83 -20.85
N VAL A 19 7.82 -8.85 -21.33
CA VAL A 19 8.45 -10.04 -21.93
C VAL A 19 9.19 -10.87 -20.89
N CYS A 20 10.04 -10.23 -20.07
CA CYS A 20 10.83 -10.92 -19.05
C CYS A 20 10.38 -10.64 -17.61
N GLY A 21 9.42 -9.74 -17.40
CA GLY A 21 8.94 -9.38 -16.07
C GLY A 21 9.86 -8.47 -15.27
N ALA A 22 10.99 -8.02 -15.84
CA ALA A 22 11.94 -7.16 -15.14
C ALA A 22 11.43 -5.71 -15.02
N TRP A 23 11.56 -5.12 -13.84
CA TRP A 23 11.29 -3.71 -13.61
C TRP A 23 12.38 -2.83 -14.22
N ASN A 24 11.98 -1.72 -14.83
CA ASN A 24 12.90 -0.84 -15.56
C ASN A 24 13.47 0.28 -14.69
N SER A 25 12.84 0.59 -13.56
CA SER A 25 13.24 1.68 -12.69
C SER A 25 14.07 1.16 -11.50
N ASP A 26 15.23 1.76 -11.24
CA ASP A 26 16.05 1.51 -10.03
C ASP A 26 15.45 2.21 -8.80
N ILE A 27 14.15 2.01 -8.57
CA ILE A 27 13.45 2.73 -7.52
C ILE A 27 13.61 1.99 -6.18
N VAL A 28 14.68 2.36 -5.48
CA VAL A 28 14.63 2.53 -4.02
C VAL A 28 14.04 3.93 -3.79
N GLY A 29 12.71 4.04 -3.78
CA GLY A 29 12.07 5.35 -3.65
C GLY A 29 10.56 5.31 -3.79
N VAL A 30 9.87 5.44 -2.66
CA VAL A 30 8.42 5.66 -2.56
C VAL A 30 7.86 6.42 -3.77
N VAL A 31 7.08 5.73 -4.61
CA VAL A 31 6.25 6.38 -5.63
C VAL A 31 5.05 7.02 -4.93
N ALA A 32 5.26 8.24 -4.43
CA ALA A 32 4.15 9.13 -4.12
C ALA A 32 3.50 9.52 -5.45
N ALA A 33 2.44 8.81 -5.83
CA ALA A 33 1.68 9.13 -7.03
C ALA A 33 1.00 10.49 -6.83
N THR A 34 1.45 11.45 -7.63
CA THR A 34 0.86 12.78 -7.82
C THR A 34 -0.65 12.68 -8.03
N ALA A 35 -1.38 13.46 -7.23
CA ALA A 35 -2.83 13.61 -7.32
C ALA A 35 -3.28 13.90 -8.76
N ALA A 36 -3.99 12.93 -9.35
CA ALA A 36 -4.75 13.15 -10.56
C ALA A 36 -5.99 14.01 -10.24
N ARG A 37 -6.25 14.96 -11.14
CA ARG A 37 -7.19 16.07 -11.01
C ARG A 37 -8.63 15.62 -10.77
N ALA A 38 -9.26 16.32 -9.83
CA ALA A 38 -10.69 16.28 -9.55
C ALA A 38 -11.52 16.55 -10.81
N SER A 39 -12.51 15.70 -11.05
CA SER A 39 -13.69 16.09 -11.82
C SER A 39 -14.42 17.18 -11.05
N SER A 40 -14.67 18.29 -11.74
CA SER A 40 -15.35 19.47 -11.23
C SER A 40 -16.84 19.17 -11.04
N GLY A 41 -17.20 18.57 -9.91
CA GLY A 41 -18.54 18.59 -9.34
C GLY A 41 -18.54 19.51 -8.13
N GLU A 42 -19.51 20.42 -8.04
CA GLU A 42 -19.69 21.27 -6.86
C GLU A 42 -19.86 20.39 -5.61
N ARG A 43 -19.03 20.64 -4.59
CA ARG A 43 -19.04 19.86 -3.35
C ARG A 43 -20.21 20.30 -2.48
N CYS A 44 -20.84 19.35 -1.80
CA CYS A 44 -21.84 19.67 -0.80
C CYS A 44 -21.25 20.59 0.30
N PRO A 45 -21.81 21.78 0.55
CA PRO A 45 -21.29 22.70 1.57
C PRO A 45 -21.46 22.17 3.00
N ASN A 46 -22.33 21.17 3.21
CA ASN A 46 -22.55 20.57 4.52
C ASN A 46 -21.58 19.40 4.83
N CYS A 47 -21.30 18.53 3.85
CA CYS A 47 -20.52 17.29 4.09
C CYS A 47 -19.36 17.03 3.12
N ALA A 48 -19.12 17.93 2.15
CA ALA A 48 -18.05 17.87 1.16
C ALA A 48 -18.08 16.69 0.16
N THR A 49 -19.09 15.81 0.24
CA THR A 49 -19.36 14.77 -0.76
C THR A 49 -19.49 15.39 -2.15
N SER A 50 -18.81 14.78 -3.13
CA SER A 50 -18.90 15.16 -4.54
C SER A 50 -20.33 14.93 -5.02
N ARG A 51 -20.94 15.95 -5.60
CA ARG A 51 -22.24 15.81 -6.26
C ARG A 51 -22.02 15.04 -7.56
N GLU A 52 -22.46 13.79 -7.58
CA GLU A 52 -22.63 13.03 -8.82
C GLU A 52 -24.06 13.36 -9.28
N ASP A 53 -24.18 14.07 -10.41
CA ASP A 53 -25.43 14.49 -11.08
C ASP A 53 -26.21 15.69 -10.49
N GLU A 54 -27.12 16.29 -11.29
CA GLU A 54 -27.96 17.47 -10.97
C GLU A 54 -29.03 17.19 -9.88
N ASP A 55 -28.76 16.28 -8.96
CA ASP A 55 -29.68 15.91 -7.89
C ASP A 55 -29.87 17.06 -6.89
N ARG A 56 -31.14 17.36 -6.58
CA ARG A 56 -31.54 18.44 -5.66
C ARG A 56 -31.08 18.20 -4.22
N TYR A 57 -30.81 16.95 -3.84
CA TYR A 57 -30.47 16.54 -2.48
C TYR A 57 -29.12 15.81 -2.45
N CYS A 58 -28.31 16.07 -1.42
CA CYS A 58 -27.05 15.36 -1.22
C CYS A 58 -27.29 13.91 -0.74
N PRO A 59 -26.78 12.87 -1.42
CA PRO A 59 -27.03 11.48 -1.07
C PRO A 59 -26.38 11.05 0.27
N SER A 60 -25.40 11.82 0.74
CA SER A 60 -24.68 11.50 1.98
C SER A 60 -25.31 12.12 3.23
N CYS A 61 -26.02 13.24 3.13
CA CYS A 61 -26.48 13.99 4.30
C CYS A 61 -27.86 14.62 4.16
N GLY A 62 -28.52 14.50 3.00
CA GLY A 62 -29.85 15.06 2.76
C GLY A 62 -29.90 16.58 2.59
N TYR A 63 -28.76 17.24 2.36
CA TYR A 63 -28.69 18.69 2.12
C TYR A 63 -29.41 19.07 0.81
N ASP A 64 -30.38 20.01 0.87
CA ASP A 64 -31.08 20.55 -0.30
C ASP A 64 -30.28 21.73 -0.88
N PHE A 65 -29.85 21.60 -2.15
CA PHE A 65 -29.02 22.59 -2.84
C PHE A 65 -29.80 23.82 -3.35
N GLU A 66 -31.13 23.75 -3.43
CA GLU A 66 -32.00 24.85 -3.87
C GLU A 66 -32.42 25.76 -2.71
N THR A 67 -32.70 25.19 -1.55
CA THR A 67 -33.19 25.94 -0.38
C THR A 67 -32.08 26.28 0.61
N GLY A 68 -30.93 25.61 0.55
CA GLY A 68 -29.79 25.84 1.43
C GLY A 68 -29.99 25.31 2.85
N GLU A 69 -31.03 24.51 3.09
CA GLU A 69 -31.49 24.12 4.43
C GLU A 69 -31.23 22.64 4.71
N ALA A 70 -30.65 22.32 5.88
CA ALA A 70 -30.37 20.96 6.31
C ALA A 70 -31.51 20.43 7.18
N LEU A 71 -32.22 19.39 6.74
CA LEU A 71 -33.16 18.65 7.60
C LEU A 71 -32.37 17.83 8.63
N GLN A 72 -32.15 18.40 9.81
CA GLN A 72 -31.57 17.68 10.94
C GLN A 72 -32.61 16.75 11.58
N PRO A 73 -32.18 15.58 12.07
CA PRO A 73 -32.58 15.17 13.41
C PRO A 73 -31.44 15.43 14.38
N ALA A 74 -31.78 16.11 15.47
CA ALA A 74 -30.89 16.50 16.54
C ALA A 74 -30.31 15.28 17.27
N HIS A 75 -28.99 15.13 17.28
CA HIS A 75 -28.21 14.82 18.48
C HIS A 75 -26.79 15.34 18.26
N GLY A 76 -26.47 16.42 18.98
CA GLY A 76 -25.18 17.11 18.86
C GLY A 76 -24.07 16.44 19.64
N SER A 77 -22.85 16.54 19.13
CA SER A 77 -21.81 17.36 19.77
C SER A 77 -20.52 17.33 18.95
N ARG A 78 -20.01 18.55 18.70
CA ARG A 78 -18.64 18.91 18.34
C ARG A 78 -17.97 18.05 17.27
N ALA A 79 -17.90 18.64 16.08
CA ALA A 79 -16.78 18.47 15.18
C ALA A 79 -15.48 18.86 15.91
N SER A 80 -14.95 17.95 16.72
CA SER A 80 -13.50 17.78 16.77
C SER A 80 -13.13 17.46 15.34
N ARG A 81 -12.37 18.36 14.72
CA ARG A 81 -11.58 18.04 13.54
C ARG A 81 -10.87 16.74 13.88
N ALA A 82 -11.42 15.61 13.42
CA ALA A 82 -10.72 14.35 13.55
C ALA A 82 -9.35 14.65 12.95
N PRO A 83 -8.24 14.38 13.64
CA PRO A 83 -6.98 14.37 12.95
C PRO A 83 -7.24 13.51 11.70
N SER A 84 -6.87 14.00 10.51
CA SER A 84 -6.47 13.09 9.44
C SER A 84 -5.69 11.96 10.11
N PRO A 85 -5.84 10.67 9.75
CA PRO A 85 -5.00 9.63 10.33
C PRO A 85 -3.54 9.92 9.96
N SER A 86 -2.94 10.85 10.70
CA SER A 86 -1.62 11.39 10.54
C SER A 86 -0.77 10.48 11.37
N ALA A 87 -0.09 9.58 10.67
CA ALA A 87 1.23 9.13 11.05
C ALA A 87 1.35 8.36 12.37
N GLU A 88 0.59 7.27 12.56
CA GLU A 88 1.03 6.22 13.48
C GLU A 88 0.83 4.85 12.81
N THR A 89 1.83 4.44 12.02
CA THR A 89 1.93 3.16 11.30
C THR A 89 1.21 3.14 9.93
N GLU A 90 1.73 3.88 8.95
CA GLU A 90 1.43 3.58 7.54
C GLU A 90 1.94 2.15 7.28
N LEU A 91 1.03 1.19 7.12
CA LEU A 91 1.42 -0.18 6.81
C LEU A 91 1.76 -0.27 5.32
N VAL A 92 2.82 -1.00 5.03
CA VAL A 92 3.20 -1.40 3.68
C VAL A 92 3.29 -2.90 3.63
N VAL A 93 3.23 -3.45 2.42
CA VAL A 93 3.44 -4.86 2.19
C VAL A 93 4.69 -5.04 1.36
N VAL A 94 5.60 -5.85 1.87
CA VAL A 94 6.86 -6.19 1.22
C VAL A 94 6.68 -7.54 0.53
N LEU A 95 6.59 -7.52 -0.80
CA LEU A 95 6.61 -8.71 -1.64
C LEU A 95 8.03 -9.23 -1.75
N SER A 96 8.20 -10.52 -1.51
CA SER A 96 9.47 -11.25 -1.56
C SER A 96 9.23 -12.64 -2.15
N VAL A 97 10.29 -13.24 -2.71
CA VAL A 97 10.29 -14.61 -3.19
C VAL A 97 10.88 -15.50 -2.10
N ASP A 98 10.06 -16.38 -1.53
CA ASP A 98 10.50 -17.38 -0.58
C ASP A 98 11.05 -18.62 -1.30
N GLY A 99 12.37 -18.62 -1.52
CA GLY A 99 13.08 -19.78 -2.06
C GLY A 99 13.34 -20.92 -1.07
N GLN A 100 12.83 -20.84 0.16
CA GLN A 100 12.91 -21.90 1.17
C GLN A 100 11.61 -22.71 1.26
N ARG A 101 10.51 -22.29 0.63
CA ARG A 101 9.37 -23.19 0.45
C ARG A 101 9.86 -24.36 -0.41
N PRO A 102 9.66 -25.61 0.03
CA PRO A 102 10.01 -26.74 -0.79
C PRO A 102 9.31 -26.58 -2.13
N ASN A 103 10.04 -26.70 -3.24
CA ASN A 103 9.46 -26.76 -4.57
C ASN A 103 8.40 -27.87 -4.54
N GLU A 104 7.13 -27.52 -4.32
CA GLU A 104 6.04 -28.48 -4.33
C GLU A 104 6.06 -29.16 -5.71
N PRO A 105 5.80 -30.47 -5.81
CA PRO A 105 5.79 -31.15 -7.10
C PRO A 105 4.87 -30.42 -8.10
N GLY A 106 5.44 -29.92 -9.20
CA GLY A 106 4.73 -29.10 -10.21
C GLY A 106 4.99 -27.59 -10.12
N CYS A 107 5.60 -27.13 -9.03
CA CYS A 107 6.01 -25.76 -8.84
C CYS A 107 7.22 -25.42 -9.74
N PRO A 108 7.17 -24.35 -10.55
CA PRO A 108 8.32 -23.95 -11.36
C PRO A 108 9.45 -23.44 -10.48
N GLU A 109 10.67 -23.40 -11.04
CA GLU A 109 11.79 -22.77 -10.34
C GLU A 109 11.46 -21.30 -10.03
N PRO A 110 11.75 -20.84 -8.80
CA PRO A 110 11.53 -19.44 -8.45
C PRO A 110 12.38 -18.53 -9.34
N PRO A 111 11.89 -17.33 -9.67
CA PRO A 111 12.64 -16.38 -10.49
C PRO A 111 14.00 -16.07 -9.86
N GLU A 112 15.00 -15.83 -10.73
CA GLU A 112 16.34 -15.41 -10.29
C GLU A 112 16.29 -14.06 -9.56
N ASP A 113 15.36 -13.19 -9.98
CA ASP A 113 15.10 -11.93 -9.30
C ASP A 113 14.30 -12.16 -8.02
N ARG A 114 14.98 -12.03 -6.88
CA ARG A 114 14.40 -12.15 -5.53
C ARG A 114 14.32 -10.81 -4.81
N ARG A 115 14.36 -9.69 -5.56
CA ARG A 115 14.24 -8.35 -4.99
C ARG A 115 12.92 -8.18 -4.26
N GLU A 116 13.00 -7.53 -3.12
CA GLU A 116 11.82 -7.13 -2.38
C GLU A 116 11.16 -5.94 -3.07
N HIS A 117 9.83 -5.98 -3.19
CA HIS A 117 9.03 -4.89 -3.74
C HIS A 117 8.08 -4.39 -2.66
N ILE A 118 8.01 -3.07 -2.47
CA ILE A 118 7.24 -2.45 -1.40
C ILE A 118 5.98 -1.82 -1.99
N PHE A 119 4.82 -2.21 -1.48
CA PHE A 119 3.52 -1.67 -1.86
C PHE A 119 2.90 -0.94 -0.67
N ALA A 120 2.53 0.33 -0.87
CA ALA A 120 1.83 1.10 0.16
C ALA A 120 0.37 0.64 0.27
N LEU A 121 -0.14 0.53 1.50
CA LEU A 121 -1.57 0.35 1.73
C LEU A 121 -2.22 1.74 1.79
N ASP A 122 -2.54 2.29 0.62
CA ASP A 122 -2.98 3.68 0.45
C ASP A 122 -4.40 3.81 -0.16
N ARG A 123 -5.04 2.67 -0.45
CA ARG A 123 -6.36 2.58 -1.08
C ARG A 123 -7.28 1.69 -0.27
N ARG A 124 -8.60 1.93 -0.37
CA ARG A 124 -9.60 1.12 0.34
C ARG A 124 -9.56 -0.37 0.00
N SER A 125 -9.08 -0.72 -1.19
CA SER A 125 -8.90 -2.09 -1.64
C SER A 125 -7.69 -2.20 -2.57
N LEU A 126 -6.86 -3.22 -2.34
CA LEU A 126 -5.70 -3.56 -3.14
C LEU A 126 -5.80 -5.03 -3.57
N ALA A 127 -6.06 -5.25 -4.86
CA ALA A 127 -6.11 -6.58 -5.44
C ALA A 127 -4.70 -7.15 -5.64
N ILE A 128 -4.52 -8.39 -5.16
CA ILE A 128 -3.32 -9.22 -5.31
C ILE A 128 -3.63 -10.31 -6.33
N GLY A 129 -2.72 -10.50 -7.29
CA GLY A 129 -2.90 -11.54 -8.29
C GLY A 129 -1.76 -11.65 -9.26
N ARG A 130 -1.86 -12.60 -10.18
CA ARG A 130 -0.84 -12.83 -11.21
C ARG A 130 -0.77 -11.64 -12.16
N ALA A 131 0.45 -11.17 -12.43
CA ALA A 131 0.72 -9.92 -13.15
C ALA A 131 0.16 -9.83 -14.58
N ASP A 132 -0.23 -10.95 -15.18
CA ASP A 132 -0.88 -10.97 -16.50
C ASP A 132 -2.38 -10.63 -16.45
N ALA A 133 -2.94 -10.41 -15.25
CA ALA A 133 -4.28 -9.90 -15.07
C ALA A 133 -4.31 -8.36 -15.04
N GLY A 134 -5.34 -7.76 -15.65
CA GLY A 134 -5.63 -6.35 -15.50
C GLY A 134 -6.19 -6.00 -14.12
N ASP A 135 -6.10 -4.72 -13.74
CA ASP A 135 -6.64 -4.15 -12.49
C ASP A 135 -6.07 -4.73 -11.18
N LEU A 136 -4.75 -4.93 -11.12
CA LEU A 136 -4.05 -5.32 -9.90
C LEU A 136 -3.27 -4.15 -9.30
N GLN A 137 -3.30 -4.04 -7.97
CA GLN A 137 -2.44 -3.09 -7.22
C GLN A 137 -1.16 -3.75 -6.74
N ILE A 138 -1.19 -5.07 -6.51
CA ILE A 138 -0.04 -5.88 -6.10
C ILE A 138 0.10 -7.02 -7.12
N PRO A 139 0.77 -6.76 -8.26
CA PRO A 139 1.01 -7.79 -9.27
C PRO A 139 2.11 -8.75 -8.83
N ILE A 140 1.84 -10.06 -8.97
CA ILE A 140 2.77 -11.14 -8.66
C ILE A 140 3.33 -11.71 -9.96
N HIS A 141 4.65 -11.64 -10.09
CA HIS A 141 5.37 -12.06 -11.29
C HIS A 141 6.01 -13.43 -11.09
N GLY A 142 6.08 -14.22 -12.17
CA GLY A 142 6.80 -15.50 -12.19
C GLY A 142 6.10 -16.68 -11.50
N ASP A 143 5.09 -16.44 -10.65
CA ASP A 143 4.39 -17.50 -9.92
C ASP A 143 3.05 -17.89 -10.60
N PRO A 144 3.00 -18.98 -11.39
CA PRO A 144 1.78 -19.42 -12.07
C PRO A 144 0.74 -20.02 -11.13
N TYR A 145 1.12 -20.34 -9.88
CA TYR A 145 0.19 -20.85 -8.87
C TYR A 145 -0.58 -19.72 -8.17
N VAL A 146 -0.27 -18.47 -8.49
CA VAL A 146 -1.08 -17.32 -8.12
C VAL A 146 -2.21 -17.13 -9.14
N SER A 147 -3.42 -16.96 -8.62
CA SER A 147 -4.61 -16.75 -9.45
C SER A 147 -4.61 -15.33 -10.01
N ARG A 148 -5.28 -15.11 -11.16
CA ARG A 148 -5.40 -13.77 -11.76
C ARG A 148 -5.91 -12.71 -10.78
N ARG A 149 -6.92 -13.07 -9.99
CA ARG A 149 -7.36 -12.34 -8.79
C ARG A 149 -7.33 -13.35 -7.65
N HIS A 150 -6.31 -13.29 -6.81
CA HIS A 150 -6.03 -14.32 -5.82
C HIS A 150 -6.56 -13.92 -4.45
N ALA A 151 -6.19 -12.73 -4.01
CA ALA A 151 -6.59 -12.16 -2.73
C ALA A 151 -6.74 -10.65 -2.88
N GLU A 152 -7.26 -10.01 -1.84
CA GLU A 152 -7.26 -8.57 -1.73
C GLU A 152 -7.00 -8.14 -0.29
N ILE A 153 -6.36 -6.98 -0.16
CA ILE A 153 -6.19 -6.28 1.10
C ILE A 153 -7.19 -5.12 1.14
N ILE A 154 -8.03 -5.08 2.16
CA ILE A 154 -9.10 -4.09 2.31
C ILE A 154 -8.90 -3.25 3.57
N GLU A 155 -9.19 -1.97 3.45
CA GLU A 155 -9.22 -1.05 4.59
C GLU A 155 -10.45 -1.37 5.46
N LEU A 156 -10.20 -1.62 6.73
CA LEU A 156 -11.21 -1.75 7.78
C LEU A 156 -11.21 -0.45 8.59
N GLY A 157 -12.34 -0.11 9.22
CA GLY A 157 -12.43 1.12 10.04
C GLY A 157 -11.40 1.21 11.17
N SER A 158 -10.75 0.10 11.53
CA SER A 158 -9.72 0.01 12.57
C SER A 158 -8.37 -0.55 12.09
N GLY A 159 -8.14 -0.72 10.78
CA GLY A 159 -6.91 -1.32 10.26
C GLY A 159 -7.03 -1.89 8.86
N TRP A 160 -6.33 -2.99 8.59
CA TRP A 160 -6.34 -3.67 7.30
C TRP A 160 -6.79 -5.11 7.45
N GLY A 161 -7.44 -5.65 6.43
CA GLY A 161 -7.89 -7.03 6.36
C GLY A 161 -7.44 -7.69 5.09
N LEU A 162 -7.14 -8.99 5.15
CA LEU A 162 -6.87 -9.86 4.01
C LEU A 162 -8.08 -10.74 3.73
N ARG A 163 -8.46 -10.84 2.47
CA ARG A 163 -9.52 -11.71 1.99
C ARG A 163 -9.05 -12.52 0.78
N ASP A 164 -9.23 -13.83 0.82
CA ASP A 164 -9.06 -14.70 -0.34
C ASP A 164 -10.26 -14.57 -1.29
N LEU A 165 -10.01 -14.46 -2.59
CA LEU A 165 -11.02 -14.23 -3.63
C LEU A 165 -11.49 -15.53 -4.32
N GLY A 166 -11.34 -16.67 -3.66
CA GLY A 166 -11.60 -17.98 -4.25
C GLY A 166 -10.40 -18.45 -5.08
N SER A 167 -9.20 -18.27 -4.55
CA SER A 167 -7.99 -18.70 -5.22
C SER A 167 -7.93 -20.22 -5.36
N THR A 168 -7.27 -20.70 -6.43
CA THR A 168 -7.19 -22.14 -6.71
C THR A 168 -6.37 -22.90 -5.68
N ASN A 169 -5.29 -22.28 -5.17
CA ASN A 169 -4.33 -22.91 -4.26
C ASN A 169 -4.48 -22.42 -2.81
N GLY A 170 -5.41 -21.50 -2.57
CA GLY A 170 -5.62 -20.87 -1.26
C GLY A 170 -4.58 -19.79 -0.93
N THR A 171 -4.96 -18.94 0.01
CA THR A 171 -4.08 -17.97 0.66
C THR A 171 -3.82 -18.45 2.09
N LYS A 172 -2.58 -18.31 2.58
CA LYS A 172 -2.22 -18.57 3.98
C LYS A 172 -1.78 -17.27 4.67
N LEU A 173 -2.18 -17.08 5.91
CA LEU A 173 -1.74 -16.00 6.79
C LEU A 173 -1.03 -16.62 8.01
N ASN A 174 0.23 -16.29 8.22
CA ASN A 174 1.08 -16.83 9.28
C ASN A 174 1.07 -18.38 9.32
N GLY A 175 1.02 -19.02 8.15
CA GLY A 175 0.96 -20.47 7.98
C GLY A 175 -0.44 -21.09 8.11
N ALA A 176 -1.45 -20.34 8.57
CA ALA A 176 -2.84 -20.80 8.65
C ALA A 176 -3.61 -20.46 7.36
N PRO A 177 -4.42 -21.37 6.80
CA PRO A 177 -5.22 -21.07 5.62
C PRO A 177 -6.29 -20.01 5.92
N VAL A 178 -6.47 -19.08 4.98
CA VAL A 178 -7.56 -18.11 4.97
C VAL A 178 -8.73 -18.75 4.23
N GLU A 179 -9.82 -19.05 4.94
CA GLU A 179 -11.00 -19.64 4.32
C GLU A 179 -11.68 -18.65 3.36
N GLY A 180 -12.15 -19.16 2.21
CA GLY A 180 -12.76 -18.32 1.17
C GLY A 180 -13.97 -17.56 1.70
N SER A 181 -13.95 -16.22 1.53
CA SER A 181 -14.92 -15.22 2.04
C SER A 181 -14.64 -14.64 3.43
N GLU A 182 -13.71 -15.18 4.21
CA GLU A 182 -13.38 -14.61 5.52
C GLU A 182 -12.38 -13.46 5.40
N ILE A 183 -12.52 -12.44 6.25
CA ILE A 183 -11.59 -11.32 6.36
C ILE A 183 -10.72 -11.56 7.59
N ARG A 184 -9.41 -11.73 7.41
CA ARG A 184 -8.43 -11.77 8.50
C ARG A 184 -7.81 -10.41 8.72
N VAL A 185 -7.89 -9.88 9.94
CA VAL A 185 -7.23 -8.62 10.30
C VAL A 185 -5.71 -8.80 10.19
N LEU A 186 -5.05 -7.85 9.55
CA LEU A 186 -3.60 -7.80 9.40
C LEU A 186 -2.97 -6.95 10.49
N GLY A 187 -1.95 -7.50 11.12
CA GLY A 187 -1.04 -6.81 12.03
C GLY A 187 0.33 -6.55 11.40
N PRO A 188 1.17 -5.73 12.06
CA PRO A 188 2.57 -5.60 11.67
C PRO A 188 3.27 -6.95 11.81
N ASP A 189 4.18 -7.21 10.88
CA ASP A 189 5.00 -8.42 10.79
C ASP A 189 4.27 -9.69 10.33
N ASP A 190 2.97 -9.58 10.00
CA ASP A 190 2.19 -10.68 9.43
C ASP A 190 2.73 -11.12 8.07
N VAL A 191 2.73 -12.43 7.85
CA VAL A 191 3.23 -13.07 6.65
C VAL A 191 2.07 -13.67 5.86
N ILE A 192 1.86 -13.16 4.67
CA ILE A 192 0.87 -13.64 3.71
C ILE A 192 1.60 -14.49 2.67
N GLU A 193 1.10 -15.70 2.49
CA GLU A 193 1.69 -16.72 1.65
C GLU A 193 0.70 -17.12 0.57
N LEU A 194 1.14 -17.01 -0.68
CA LEU A 194 0.34 -17.29 -1.86
C LEU A 194 1.19 -18.04 -2.88
N GLY A 195 0.51 -18.79 -3.75
CA GLY A 195 1.15 -19.58 -4.79
C GLY A 195 2.30 -20.45 -4.28
N CYS A 196 3.31 -20.56 -5.11
CA CYS A 196 4.43 -21.46 -4.94
C CYS A 196 5.50 -20.89 -4.01
N PHE A 197 5.94 -19.66 -4.30
CA PHE A 197 7.08 -19.02 -3.63
C PHE A 197 6.79 -17.55 -3.30
N SER A 198 5.58 -17.08 -3.56
CA SER A 198 5.22 -15.69 -3.31
C SER A 198 4.91 -15.46 -1.83
N ARG A 199 5.62 -14.50 -1.22
CA ARG A 199 5.43 -14.09 0.17
C ARG A 199 5.31 -12.58 0.27
N LEU A 200 4.26 -12.12 0.93
CA LEU A 200 3.99 -10.72 1.25
C LEU A 200 4.13 -10.54 2.76
N THR A 201 4.96 -9.62 3.23
CA THR A 201 5.11 -9.33 4.65
C THR A 201 4.61 -7.94 4.98
N VAL A 202 3.68 -7.85 5.93
CA VAL A 202 3.13 -6.58 6.41
C VAL A 202 4.15 -5.91 7.31
N ARG A 203 4.52 -4.67 7.04
CA ARG A 203 5.49 -3.90 7.82
C ARG A 203 4.97 -2.50 8.08
N SER A 204 5.41 -1.87 9.17
CA SER A 204 5.21 -0.44 9.32
C SER A 204 6.25 0.31 8.49
N ARG A 205 5.81 1.34 7.75
CA ARG A 205 6.69 2.22 6.97
C ARG A 205 7.79 2.85 7.82
N SER A 206 7.47 3.19 9.08
CA SER A 206 8.43 3.71 10.06
C SER A 206 9.56 2.74 10.42
N ARG A 207 9.40 1.44 10.18
CA ARG A 207 10.39 0.39 10.48
C ARG A 207 11.24 0.01 9.25
N LEU A 208 10.96 0.58 8.08
CA LEU A 208 11.74 0.40 6.86
C LEU A 208 12.81 1.50 6.66
N GLU A 209 12.81 2.56 7.48
CA GLU A 209 13.86 3.58 7.47
C GLU A 209 15.21 2.94 7.89
N PRO A 210 16.24 2.91 7.02
CA PRO A 210 17.57 2.52 7.43
C PRO A 210 18.11 3.57 8.42
N GLY A 211 18.32 3.14 9.66
CA GLY A 211 19.04 3.82 10.75
C GLY A 211 19.26 5.32 10.60
N ALA A 212 18.44 6.12 11.28
CA ALA A 212 18.82 7.49 11.61
C ALA A 212 20.24 7.50 12.21
N PRO A 213 21.18 8.31 11.70
CA PRO A 213 22.52 8.35 12.27
C PRO A 213 22.40 8.75 13.74
N ALA A 214 23.03 7.95 14.61
CA ALA A 214 23.22 8.32 16.00
C ALA A 214 23.77 9.75 16.03
N ARG A 215 23.07 10.66 16.72
CA ARG A 215 23.59 11.98 17.07
C ARG A 215 25.01 11.77 17.59
N PRO A 216 26.05 12.39 17.00
CA PRO A 216 27.36 12.33 17.61
C PRO A 216 27.24 12.86 19.05
N PRO A 217 27.89 12.22 20.04
CA PRO A 217 28.00 12.82 21.36
C PRO A 217 28.54 14.24 21.16
N GLY A 218 27.83 15.23 21.71
CA GLY A 218 28.20 16.62 21.54
C GLY A 218 29.62 16.82 22.05
N ASP A 219 30.56 17.02 21.13
CA ASP A 219 31.90 17.47 21.46
C ASP A 219 31.76 18.87 22.06
N GLY A 220 31.82 18.90 23.39
CA GLY A 220 32.00 20.10 24.16
C GLY A 220 33.32 20.73 23.78
N TRP A 221 33.28 21.72 22.90
CA TRP A 221 34.40 22.65 22.79
C TRP A 221 34.35 23.54 24.03
N GLU A 222 35.26 23.23 24.94
CA GLU A 222 35.57 24.01 26.12
C GLU A 222 35.82 25.47 25.72
N ARG A 223 35.06 26.37 26.33
CA ARG A 223 35.39 27.78 26.35
C ARG A 223 36.64 27.94 27.21
N SER A 224 37.80 28.00 26.59
CA SER A 224 38.97 28.59 27.23
C SER A 224 38.67 30.08 27.47
N GLY A 225 38.23 30.39 28.68
CA GLY A 225 38.16 31.75 29.19
C GLY A 225 39.55 32.35 29.34
N PRO A 226 39.68 33.69 29.25
CA PRO A 226 40.95 34.37 29.45
C PRO A 226 41.19 34.55 30.94
N GLY A 227 42.37 34.17 31.43
CA GLY A 227 42.77 34.49 32.80
C GLY A 227 44.06 33.82 33.20
N GLU A 228 45.18 34.54 33.07
CA GLU A 228 46.01 34.73 34.25
C GLU A 228 46.80 36.04 34.18
N GLU A 229 46.70 36.75 35.30
CA GLU A 229 47.27 38.04 35.68
C GLU A 229 48.80 37.93 35.88
N ARG A 230 49.58 38.96 35.46
CA ARG A 230 50.33 39.95 36.27
C ARG A 230 51.28 39.35 37.33
N PRO A 231 52.46 39.94 37.62
CA PRO A 231 52.77 41.38 37.65
C PRO A 231 53.98 41.86 36.85
#